data_AF-A0A0C3BKA7-F1
#
_entry.id   AF-A0A0C3BKA7-F1
#
_cell.length_a   1.000
_cell.length_b   1.000
_cell.length_c   1.000
_cell.angle_alpha   90.00
_cell.angle_beta   90.00
_cell.angle_gamma   90.00
#
_symmetry.space_group_name_H-M   'P 1'
#
loop_
_entity.id
_entity.type
_entity.pdbx_description
1 polymer ?
#
loop_
_entity_poly.entity_id
_entity_poly.type
_entity_poly.pdbx_seq_one_letter_code
_entity_poly.pdbx_strand_id
1 'polypeptide(L)' 'MSTVYKASSISLHVRRSNTAAIGLYRDTLGFSVHKVEKKYYADGEDAFSMWLSLKEV' A
#
# COMPACT_ATOMS: atom_id res chain seq x y z
N MET A 1 -1.95 -6.83 -14.38
CA MET A 1 -1.23 -7.52 -13.28
C MET A 1 -1.82 -8.90 -13.00
N SER A 2 -3.12 -9.04 -12.72
CA SER A 2 -3.76 -10.36 -12.60
C SER A 2 -3.71 -11.15 -13.91
N THR A 3 -4.06 -10.55 -15.04
CA THR A 3 -4.14 -11.27 -16.34
C THR A 3 -2.79 -11.72 -16.91
N VAL A 4 -1.76 -10.88 -16.80
CA VAL A 4 -0.41 -11.16 -17.36
C VAL A 4 0.44 -11.99 -16.40
N TYR A 5 0.40 -11.67 -15.10
CA TYR A 5 1.30 -12.27 -14.10
C TYR A 5 0.59 -13.16 -13.09
N LYS A 6 -0.73 -13.32 -13.19
CA LYS A 6 -1.56 -14.09 -12.24
C LYS A 6 -1.38 -13.61 -10.79
N ALA A 7 -1.11 -12.30 -10.62
CA ALA A 7 -0.97 -11.68 -9.30
C ALA A 7 -2.32 -11.62 -8.59
N SER A 8 -2.37 -12.11 -7.36
CA SER A 8 -3.57 -12.13 -6.51
C SER A 8 -3.77 -10.85 -5.69
N SER A 9 -2.69 -10.10 -5.47
CA SER A 9 -2.70 -8.84 -4.75
C SER A 9 -1.55 -7.92 -5.17
N ILE A 10 -1.67 -6.64 -4.82
CA ILE A 10 -0.62 -5.64 -4.91
C ILE A 10 -0.35 -5.12 -3.51
N SER A 11 0.91 -4.94 -3.15
CA SER A 11 1.31 -4.30 -1.90
C SER A 11 2.29 -3.16 -2.14
N LEU A 12 2.29 -2.17 -1.25
CA LEU A 12 3.20 -1.04 -1.28
C LEU A 12 3.47 -0.53 0.15
N HIS A 13 4.52 0.29 0.30
CA HIS A 13 4.82 1.01 1.53
C HIS A 13 4.74 2.52 1.28
N VAL A 14 4.07 3.24 2.16
CA VAL A 14 3.98 4.71 2.10
C VAL A 14 4.39 5.32 3.43
N ARG A 15 5.15 6.42 3.39
CA ARG A 15 5.51 7.23 4.56
C ARG A 15 4.27 7.63 5.34
N ARG A 16 4.32 7.50 6.66
CA ARG A 16 3.19 7.85 7.54
C ARG A 16 2.84 9.34 7.46
N SER A 17 3.84 10.19 7.21
CA SER A 17 3.67 11.64 7.02
C SER A 17 3.12 12.03 5.64
N ASN A 18 3.14 11.15 4.64
CA ASN A 18 2.73 11.48 3.28
C ASN A 18 1.21 11.36 3.11
N THR A 19 0.48 12.34 3.64
CA THR A 19 -0.99 12.37 3.65
C THR A 19 -1.60 12.37 2.25
N ALA A 20 -0.96 13.03 1.28
CA ALA A 20 -1.42 13.07 -0.11
C ALA A 20 -1.39 11.68 -0.77
N ALA A 21 -0.28 10.96 -0.62
CA ALA A 21 -0.16 9.60 -1.15
C ALA A 21 -1.09 8.61 -0.44
N ILE A 22 -1.28 8.76 0.88
CA ILE A 22 -2.24 7.95 1.62
C ILE A 22 -3.67 8.14 1.08
N GLY A 23 -4.09 9.39 0.84
CA GLY A 23 -5.40 9.68 0.24
C GLY A 23 -5.53 9.07 -1.16
N LEU A 24 -4.51 9.20 -2.01
CA LEU A 24 -4.50 8.57 -3.33
C LEU A 24 -4.66 7.05 -3.24
N TYR A 25 -3.82 6.37 -2.45
CA TYR A 25 -3.84 4.92 -2.36
C TYR A 25 -5.12 4.39 -1.71
N ARG A 26 -5.57 5.01 -0.61
CA ARG A 26 -6.74 4.55 0.14
C ARG A 26 -8.05 4.92 -0.56
N ASP A 27 -8.23 6.20 -0.87
CA ASP A 27 -9.54 6.73 -1.25
C ASP A 27 -9.79 6.63 -2.75
N THR A 28 -8.74 6.74 -3.58
CA THR A 28 -8.87 6.70 -5.04
C THR A 28 -8.59 5.32 -5.61
N LEU A 29 -7.52 4.66 -5.16
CA LEU A 29 -7.05 3.38 -5.72
C LEU A 29 -7.53 2.14 -4.93
N GLY A 30 -8.21 2.33 -3.80
CA GLY A 30 -8.86 1.25 -3.04
C GLY A 30 -7.91 0.36 -2.24
N PHE A 31 -6.68 0.80 -1.97
CA PHE A 31 -5.78 0.08 -1.07
C PHE A 31 -6.26 0.18 0.38
N SER A 32 -6.01 -0.87 1.15
CA SER A 32 -6.27 -0.92 2.59
C SER A 32 -4.96 -0.96 3.37
N VAL A 33 -4.92 -0.34 4.55
CA VAL A 33 -3.76 -0.42 5.45
C VAL A 33 -3.76 -1.80 6.10
N HIS A 34 -2.69 -2.55 5.89
CA HIS A 34 -2.51 -3.88 6.46
C HIS A 34 -1.75 -3.83 7.79
N LYS A 35 -0.65 -3.08 7.85
CA LYS A 35 0.18 -2.93 9.05
C LYS A 35 0.97 -1.63 9.06
N VAL A 36 1.43 -1.24 10.25
CA VAL A 36 2.41 -0.16 10.44
C VAL A 36 3.78 -0.77 10.66
N GLU A 37 4.72 -0.46 9.79
CA GLU A 37 6.12 -0.86 9.90
C GLU A 37 6.91 0.22 10.62
N LYS A 38 7.42 -0.10 11.81
CA LYS A 38 8.16 0.87 12.63
C LYS A 38 9.55 1.12 12.06
N LYS A 39 9.97 2.38 11.97
CA LYS A 39 11.30 2.78 11.48
C LYS A 39 11.68 2.12 10.15
N TYR A 40 10.72 2.02 9.24
CA TYR A 40 10.92 1.37 7.93
C TYR A 40 11.86 2.17 7.03
N TYR A 41 11.78 3.50 7.08
CA TYR A 41 12.67 4.38 6.32
C TYR A 41 13.99 4.63 7.07
N ALA A 42 15.04 4.97 6.32
CA ALA A 42 16.39 5.14 6.86
C ALA A 42 16.51 6.29 7.88
N ASP A 43 15.60 7.25 7.84
CA ASP A 43 15.47 8.36 8.81
C ASP A 43 14.71 7.96 10.08
N GLY A 44 14.27 6.70 10.17
CA GLY A 44 13.48 6.19 11.28
C GLY A 44 11.99 6.47 11.17
N GLU A 45 11.50 7.01 10.04
CA GLU A 45 10.06 7.19 9.85
C GLU A 45 9.35 5.83 9.68
N ASP A 46 8.16 5.72 10.30
CA ASP A 46 7.26 4.59 10.11
C ASP A 46 6.64 4.59 8.69
N ALA A 47 6.29 3.40 8.20
CA ALA A 47 5.54 3.23 6.96
C ALA A 47 4.21 2.54 7.19
N PHE A 48 3.20 2.88 6.39
CA PHE A 48 2.02 2.04 6.21
C PHE A 48 2.31 1.02 5.12
N SER A 49 2.18 -0.27 5.44
CA SER A 49 2.10 -1.34 4.45
C SER A 49 0.66 -1.44 3.98
N MET A 50 0.42 -1.17 2.71
CA MET A 50 -0.93 -1.12 2.11
C MET A 50 -1.11 -2.22 1.07
N TRP A 51 -2.31 -2.79 1.01
CA TRP A 51 -2.64 -3.95 0.19
C TRP A 51 -3.92 -3.73 -0.61
N LEU A 52 -3.91 -4.17 -1.87
CA LEU A 52 -5.07 -4.24 -2.77
C LEU A 52 -5.22 -5.68 -3.27
N SER A 53 -6.40 -6.27 -3.09
CA SER A 53 -6.69 -7.59 -3.64
C SER A 53 -7.12 -7.47 -5.11
N LEU A 54 -6.51 -8.25 -5.99
CA LEU A 54 -6.80 -8.27 -7.42
C LEU A 54 -7.75 -9.42 -7.78
N LYS A 55 -8.76 -9.69 -6.94
CA LYS A 55 -9.75 -10.75 -7.23
C LYS A 55 -10.25 -10.57 -8.67
N GLU A 56 -10.09 -11.61 -9.47
CA GLU A 56 -10.72 -11.67 -10.79
C GLU A 56 -12.23 -11.62 -10.56
N VAL A 57 -12.87 -10.61 -11.15
CA VAL A 57 -14.33 -10.54 -11.28
C VAL A 57 -14.74 -11.41 -12.44
#